data_AF-A0A840FUG9-F1
#
_entry.id   AF-A0A840FUG9-F1
#
_cell.length_a   1.000
_cell.length_b   1.000
_cell.length_c   1.000
_cell.angle_alpha   90.00
_cell.angle_beta   90.00
_cell.angle_gamma   90.00
#
_symmetry.space_group_name_H-M   'P 1'
#
loop_
_entity.id
_entity.type
_entity.pdbx_description
1 polymer ?
#
loop_
_entity_poly.entity_id
_entity_poly.type
_entity_poly.pdbx_seq_one_letter_code
_entity_poly.pdbx_strand_id
1 'polypeptide(L)'
;MEKLMGSKTSLRTAIDEEFLKEVQINEDLMELREYLKRYKELGVSAEEMMEYLVSLRDSCVAEAFEDKLLELMDIVSGFCSPSLRVW
;
A
#
# COMPACT_ATOMS: atom_id res chain seq x y z
N MET A 1 -1.19 -3.53 -25.34
CA MET A 1 -0.61 -2.40 -24.59
C MET A 1 0.00 -2.97 -23.32
N GLU A 2 1.24 -3.43 -23.39
CA GLU A 2 1.96 -3.97 -22.22
C GLU A 2 3.22 -3.15 -22.00
N LYS A 3 3.18 -2.27 -21.00
CA LYS A 3 4.40 -1.74 -20.39
C LYS A 3 4.10 -1.16 -19.01
N LEU A 4 3.90 -2.05 -18.04
CA LEU A 4 4.05 -1.72 -16.62
C LEU A 4 4.75 -2.90 -15.92
N MET A 5 6.06 -3.00 -16.15
CA MET A 5 6.96 -3.80 -15.32
C MET A 5 8.20 -2.96 -15.01
N GLY A 6 8.00 -1.87 -14.28
CA GLY A 6 9.04 -1.33 -13.40
C GLY A 6 9.17 -2.29 -12.21
N SER A 7 10.40 -2.58 -11.80
CA SER A 7 10.81 -3.58 -10.80
C SER A 7 9.73 -3.89 -9.73
N LYS A 8 9.04 -5.03 -9.87
CA LYS A 8 7.98 -5.47 -8.94
C LYS A 8 8.63 -5.97 -7.65
N THR A 9 8.86 -5.09 -6.69
CA THR A 9 9.11 -5.53 -5.31
C THR A 9 7.80 -6.13 -4.81
N SER A 10 7.68 -7.45 -4.84
CA SER A 10 6.59 -8.17 -4.17
C SER A 10 6.94 -8.27 -2.69
N LEU A 11 5.99 -7.96 -1.81
CA LEU A 11 6.14 -8.19 -0.38
C LEU A 11 5.63 -9.58 -0.04
N ARG A 12 4.38 -9.87 -0.41
CA ARG A 12 3.72 -11.14 -0.15
C ARG A 12 2.81 -11.42 -1.35
N THR A 13 3.34 -12.12 -2.34
CA THR A 13 2.63 -12.45 -3.60
C THR A 13 1.20 -12.96 -3.39
N ALA A 14 0.94 -13.69 -2.29
CA ALA A 14 -0.39 -14.20 -1.97
C ALA A 14 -1.46 -13.12 -1.74
N ILE A 15 -1.08 -11.91 -1.31
CA ILE A 15 -2.02 -10.81 -1.00
C ILE A 15 -1.73 -9.53 -1.80
N ASP A 16 -0.56 -9.38 -2.42
CA ASP A 16 -0.19 -8.20 -3.21
C ASP A 16 -1.20 -7.87 -4.32
N GLU A 17 -1.66 -8.88 -5.06
CA GLU A 17 -2.62 -8.65 -6.15
C GLU A 17 -4.00 -8.20 -5.63
N GLU A 18 -4.41 -8.69 -4.47
CA GLU A 18 -5.68 -8.31 -3.84
C GLU A 18 -5.58 -6.89 -3.30
N PHE A 19 -4.51 -6.59 -2.57
CA PHE A 19 -4.22 -5.25 -2.06
C PHE A 19 -4.20 -4.22 -3.19
N LEU A 20 -3.50 -4.48 -4.29
CA LEU A 20 -3.44 -3.54 -5.42
C LEU A 20 -4.80 -3.28 -6.07
N LYS A 21 -5.67 -4.30 -6.17
CA LYS A 21 -7.03 -4.12 -6.69
C LYS A 21 -7.84 -3.24 -5.76
N GLU A 22 -7.79 -3.52 -4.45
CA GLU A 22 -8.51 -2.74 -3.44
C GLU A 22 -8.06 -1.29 -3.40
N VAL A 23 -6.75 -0.99 -3.43
CA VAL A 23 -6.29 0.40 -3.48
C VAL A 23 -6.83 1.12 -4.73
N GLN A 24 -6.99 0.44 -5.87
CA GLN A 24 -7.55 1.07 -7.07
C GLN A 24 -9.04 1.38 -6.95
N ILE A 25 -9.85 0.48 -6.37
CA ILE A 25 -11.31 0.58 -6.42
C ILE A 25 -11.96 1.06 -5.12
N ASN A 26 -11.29 0.85 -3.98
CA ASN A 26 -11.83 1.09 -2.65
C ASN A 26 -11.47 2.50 -2.19
N GLU A 27 -12.44 3.19 -1.59
CA GLU A 27 -12.29 4.53 -1.02
C GLU A 27 -12.29 4.50 0.52
N ASP A 28 -12.58 3.35 1.14
CA ASP A 28 -12.56 3.20 2.59
C ASP A 28 -11.14 2.90 3.09
N LEU A 29 -10.51 3.93 3.64
CA LEU A 29 -9.18 3.85 4.23
C LEU A 29 -9.10 2.87 5.42
N MET A 30 -10.20 2.62 6.13
CA MET A 30 -10.23 1.61 7.21
C MET A 30 -10.12 0.19 6.65
N GLU A 31 -10.74 -0.09 5.51
CA GLU A 31 -10.61 -1.40 4.85
C GLU A 31 -9.21 -1.61 4.28
N LEU A 32 -8.64 -0.59 3.65
CA LEU A 32 -7.25 -0.62 3.16
C LEU A 32 -6.24 -0.81 4.30
N ARG A 33 -6.52 -0.21 5.47
CA ARG A 33 -5.71 -0.43 6.67
C ARG A 33 -5.71 -1.90 7.12
N GLU A 34 -6.81 -2.64 6.95
CA GLU A 34 -6.81 -4.06 7.32
C GLU A 34 -5.84 -4.88 6.46
N TYR A 35 -5.57 -4.48 5.20
CA TYR A 35 -4.49 -5.08 4.42
C TYR A 35 -3.11 -4.77 5.01
N LEU A 36 -2.85 -3.52 5.42
CA LEU A 36 -1.59 -3.14 6.08
C LEU A 36 -1.34 -3.97 7.34
N LYS A 37 -2.39 -4.23 8.13
CA LYS A 37 -2.30 -5.15 9.28
C LYS A 37 -1.96 -6.57 8.86
N ARG A 38 -2.60 -7.12 7.82
CA ARG A 38 -2.29 -8.46 7.31
C ARG A 38 -0.81 -8.57 6.91
N TYR A 39 -0.25 -7.56 6.24
CA TYR A 39 1.19 -7.51 5.95
C TYR A 39 2.04 -7.54 7.21
N LYS A 40 1.70 -6.72 8.22
CA LYS A 40 2.39 -6.71 9.52
C LYS A 40 2.33 -8.08 10.22
N GLU A 41 1.17 -8.73 10.22
CA GLU A 41 0.99 -10.08 10.78
C GLU A 41 1.81 -11.14 10.04
N LEU A 42 2.06 -10.95 8.75
CA LEU A 42 2.95 -11.76 7.91
C LEU A 42 4.44 -11.38 8.06
N GLY A 43 4.77 -10.53 9.05
CA GLY A 43 6.14 -10.15 9.40
C GLY A 43 6.77 -9.10 8.50
N VAL A 44 5.98 -8.35 7.72
CA VAL A 44 6.48 -7.21 6.95
C VAL A 44 6.78 -6.04 7.88
N SER A 45 7.98 -5.47 7.79
CA SER A 45 8.36 -4.27 8.55
C SER A 45 7.71 -3.01 7.96
N ALA A 46 7.65 -1.94 8.77
CA ALA A 46 7.18 -0.65 8.28
C ALA A 46 8.07 -0.13 7.13
N GLU A 47 9.39 -0.40 7.18
CA GLU A 47 10.33 0.01 6.14
C GLU A 47 10.07 -0.74 4.82
N GLU A 48 9.91 -2.07 4.88
CA GLU A 48 9.58 -2.87 3.70
C GLU A 48 8.26 -2.42 3.05
N MET A 49 7.23 -2.15 3.88
CA MET A 49 5.95 -1.65 3.38
C MET A 49 6.09 -0.25 2.76
N MET A 50 6.88 0.62 3.38
CA MET A 50 7.13 1.97 2.87
C MET A 50 7.82 1.93 1.51
N GLU A 51 8.88 1.12 1.37
CA GLU A 51 9.59 0.93 0.10
C GLU A 51 8.66 0.39 -1.00
N TYR A 52 7.77 -0.55 -0.65
CA TYR A 52 6.78 -1.07 -1.57
C TYR A 52 5.81 0.03 -2.04
N LEU A 53 5.21 0.80 -1.13
CA LEU A 53 4.28 1.87 -1.47
C LEU A 53 4.95 2.97 -2.32
N VAL A 54 6.20 3.33 -2.03
CA VAL A 54 6.99 4.24 -2.86
C VAL A 54 7.15 3.69 -4.27
N SER A 55 7.48 2.41 -4.43
CA SER A 55 7.63 1.79 -5.76
C SER A 55 6.32 1.79 -6.57
N LEU A 56 5.18 1.64 -5.90
CA LEU A 56 3.86 1.71 -6.52
C LEU A 56 3.52 3.13 -6.96
N ARG A 57 3.83 4.12 -6.10
CA ARG A 57 3.61 5.54 -6.39
C ARG A 57 4.46 5.99 -7.58
N ASP A 58 5.73 5.63 -7.60
CA ASP A 58 6.66 5.99 -8.69
C ASP A 58 6.25 5.36 -10.04
N SER A 59 5.45 4.28 -10.00
CA SER A 59 4.91 3.60 -11.17
C SER A 59 3.49 4.06 -11.54
N CYS A 60 2.88 4.93 -10.73
CA CYS A 60 1.53 5.45 -10.93
C CYS A 60 1.52 6.62 -11.93
N VAL A 61 0.43 6.74 -12.69
CA VAL A 61 0.15 7.91 -13.56
C VAL A 61 -1.17 8.60 -13.18
N ALA A 62 -2.00 7.99 -12.34
CA ALA A 62 -3.32 8.48 -11.97
C ALA A 62 -3.30 9.16 -10.59
N GLU A 63 -3.62 10.45 -10.53
CA GLU A 63 -3.62 11.27 -9.31
C GLU A 63 -4.42 10.62 -8.16
N ALA A 64 -5.65 10.13 -8.44
CA ALA A 64 -6.48 9.50 -7.42
C ALA A 64 -5.89 8.20 -6.84
N PHE A 65 -5.03 7.50 -7.58
CA PHE A 65 -4.33 6.33 -7.04
C PHE A 65 -3.10 6.75 -6.23
N GLU A 66 -2.39 7.80 -6.67
CA GLU A 66 -1.29 8.40 -5.93
C GLU A 66 -1.75 8.95 -4.56
N ASP A 67 -2.87 9.66 -4.51
CA ASP A 67 -3.42 10.22 -3.27
C ASP A 67 -3.67 9.13 -2.21
N LYS A 68 -4.25 7.99 -2.62
CA LYS A 68 -4.46 6.85 -1.71
C LYS A 68 -3.15 6.24 -1.23
N LEU A 69 -2.15 6.13 -2.11
CA LEU A 69 -0.83 5.63 -1.70
C LEU A 69 -0.20 6.55 -0.65
N LEU A 70 -0.33 7.88 -0.78
CA LEU A 70 0.13 8.83 0.22
C LEU A 70 -0.57 8.64 1.57
N GLU A 71 -1.89 8.45 1.59
CA GLU A 71 -2.62 8.16 2.83
C GLU A 71 -2.14 6.86 3.50
N LEU A 72 -1.86 5.81 2.72
CA LEU A 72 -1.32 4.56 3.24
C LEU A 72 0.10 4.73 3.77
N MET A 73 0.93 5.55 3.13
CA MET A 73 2.26 5.90 3.63
C MET A 73 2.20 6.67 4.96
N ASP A 74 1.22 7.55 5.15
CA ASP A 74 0.98 8.23 6.43
C ASP A 74 0.61 7.21 7.53
N ILE A 75 -0.16 6.17 7.19
CA ILE A 75 -0.46 5.08 8.13
C ILE A 75 0.81 4.28 8.48
N VAL A 76 1.62 3.91 7.49
CA VAL A 76 2.85 3.13 7.69
C VAL A 76 3.89 3.91 8.51
N SER A 77 4.03 5.22 8.28
CA SER A 77 4.94 6.09 9.04
C SER A 77 4.44 6.42 10.45
N GLY A 78 3.17 6.12 10.75
CA GLY A 78 2.52 6.49 12.00
C GLY A 78 2.05 7.95 12.08
N PHE A 79 2.20 8.71 11.00
CA PHE A 79 1.68 10.08 10.82
C PHE A 79 0.17 10.08 10.49
N CYS A 80 -0.61 9.32 11.24
CA CYS A 80 -2.05 9.16 11.04
C CYS A 80 -2.81 9.27 12.37
N SER A 81 -4.14 9.29 12.29
CA SER A 81 -5.01 9.17 13.47
C SER A 81 -4.64 7.93 14.31
N PRO A 82 -4.71 7.98 15.65
CA PRO A 82 -4.50 6.82 16.51
C PRO A 82 -5.37 5.60 16.13
N SER A 83 -6.57 5.81 15.57
CA SER A 83 -7.45 4.73 15.11
C SER A 83 -6.91 3.99 13.88
N LEU A 84 -6.08 4.66 13.07
CA LEU A 84 -5.53 4.13 11.83
C LEU A 84 -4.16 3.49 12.00
N ARG A 85 -3.46 3.75 13.12
CA ARG A 85 -2.10 3.24 13.34
C ARG A 85 -2.03 1.72 13.21
N VAL A 86 -0.97 1.25 12.55
CA VAL A 86 -0.67 -0.18 12.36
C VAL A 86 0.67 -0.53 12.97
N TRP A 87 1.74 0.20 12.62
CA TRP A 87 3.08 0.01 13.19
C TRP A 87 3.29 0.77 14.49
#